data_AF-I3R0U1-F1
#
_entry.id   AF-I3R0U1-F1
#
_cell.length_a   1.000
_cell.length_b   1.000
_cell.length_c   1.000
_cell.angle_alpha   90.00
_cell.angle_beta   90.00
_cell.angle_gamma   90.00
#
_symmetry.space_group_name_H-M   'P 1'
#
loop_
_entity.id
_entity.type
_entity.pdbx_description
1 polymer ?
#
loop_
_entity_poly.entity_id
_entity_poly.type
_entity_poly.pdbx_seq_one_letter_code
_entity_poly.pdbx_strand_id
1 'polypeptide(L)'
;MSESRDFCPRCGDPIPERPEPLPGMPRERDDVLCDSCYFEDFDLVDAPDEVQVRVCAQCGAIHRGNRWVDVGARDYTDIAIEEVSNSLGVHLNAEEVRWGVEPEQIDENNIKMHCHFSGVVRGTPLEETVVVPVSIARETCQRCGRIAGGYFASLVQVRADDRTPTTDEAETAIEIAESYIAEREDKGDRDAFITEVNRTPDGPNIKISTNQMGSGVAKQIRERFGGTIEEHPTLVTEDGDGNEVYRVTFVARLPRYTAGDVIDPEDGDGPVLVRSNRGRLKGVRLTSGDDYESEFEEGERPDAEHLGSVDDAEETTVVTVEDEHAVQVLDPVTFEAKTIPRPDYFDTDAAMVPVLKNRSELYILPDEAVENDE
;
A
#
# COMPACT_ATOMS: atom_id res chain seq x y z
N MET A 1 63.92 22.21 -49.18
CA MET A 1 63.21 22.20 -47.89
C MET A 1 62.97 20.75 -47.58
N SER A 2 63.64 20.23 -46.55
CA SER A 2 63.49 18.84 -46.12
C SER A 2 62.14 18.71 -45.42
N GLU A 3 61.19 18.03 -46.06
CA GLU A 3 60.01 17.51 -45.37
C GLU A 3 60.53 16.63 -44.22
N SER A 4 60.42 17.11 -42.99
CA SER A 4 60.58 16.27 -41.80
C SER A 4 59.40 15.30 -41.79
N ARG A 5 59.56 14.17 -42.47
CA ARG A 5 58.62 13.06 -42.37
C ARG A 5 58.82 12.45 -40.99
N ASP A 6 57.85 12.62 -40.13
CA ASP A 6 57.80 11.86 -38.89
C ASP A 6 57.55 10.38 -39.24
N PHE A 7 58.27 9.48 -38.57
CA PHE A 7 58.21 8.04 -38.81
C PHE A 7 57.65 7.33 -37.58
N CYS A 8 56.79 6.33 -37.81
CA CYS A 8 56.19 5.53 -36.77
C CYS A 8 57.26 4.74 -35.98
N PRO A 9 57.33 4.84 -34.65
CA PRO A 9 58.34 4.16 -33.85
C PRO A 9 58.15 2.64 -33.76
N ARG A 10 56.96 2.12 -34.13
CA ARG A 10 56.64 0.67 -34.07
C ARG A 10 57.00 -0.08 -35.36
N CYS A 11 56.66 0.48 -36.53
CA CYS A 11 56.90 -0.18 -37.81
C CYS A 11 57.90 0.56 -38.74
N GLY A 12 58.22 1.83 -38.46
CA GLY A 12 59.09 2.65 -39.30
C GLY A 12 58.42 3.31 -40.51
N ASP A 13 57.11 3.16 -40.69
CA ASP A 13 56.37 3.78 -41.80
C ASP A 13 56.20 5.30 -41.62
N PRO A 14 56.11 6.08 -42.71
CA PRO A 14 55.85 7.51 -42.63
C PRO A 14 54.45 7.79 -42.04
N ILE A 15 54.37 8.77 -41.14
CA ILE A 15 53.11 9.20 -40.54
C ILE A 15 52.44 10.22 -41.48
N PRO A 16 51.14 10.06 -41.82
CA PRO A 16 50.42 11.05 -42.61
C PRO A 16 50.31 12.39 -41.86
N GLU A 17 50.31 13.50 -42.60
CA GLU A 17 50.13 14.84 -42.00
C GLU A 17 48.74 14.93 -41.36
N ARG A 18 48.69 15.27 -40.07
CA ARG A 18 47.46 15.47 -39.29
C ARG A 18 47.40 16.89 -38.74
N PRO A 19 46.19 17.46 -38.55
CA PRO A 19 46.05 18.77 -37.93
C PRO A 19 46.71 18.80 -36.54
N GLU A 20 47.52 19.82 -36.27
CA GLU A 20 48.17 19.96 -34.97
C GLU A 20 47.12 20.16 -33.86
N PRO A 21 47.32 19.55 -32.68
CA PRO A 21 46.41 19.76 -31.55
C PRO A 21 46.38 21.24 -31.13
N LEU A 22 45.21 21.68 -30.65
CA LEU A 22 45.02 23.07 -30.19
C LEU A 22 46.02 23.42 -29.06
N PRO A 23 46.48 24.69 -28.95
CA PRO A 23 47.44 25.08 -27.92
C PRO A 23 46.96 24.73 -26.51
N GLY A 24 47.69 23.87 -25.80
CA GLY A 24 47.37 23.44 -24.43
C GLY A 24 46.77 22.04 -24.31
N MET A 25 46.43 21.38 -25.42
CA MET A 25 46.08 19.96 -25.41
C MET A 25 47.36 19.10 -25.29
N PRO A 26 47.39 18.09 -24.39
CA PRO A 26 48.48 17.11 -24.37
C PRO A 26 48.57 16.44 -25.74
N ARG A 27 49.79 16.27 -26.28
CA ARG A 27 50.01 15.35 -27.40
C ARG A 27 49.86 13.94 -26.84
N GLU A 28 48.89 13.17 -27.33
CA GLU A 28 48.68 11.81 -26.84
C GLU A 28 49.86 10.95 -27.30
N ARG A 29 50.26 9.96 -26.47
CA ARG A 29 51.37 9.05 -26.79
C ARG A 29 51.15 8.30 -28.10
N ASP A 30 49.91 8.20 -28.56
CA ASP A 30 49.53 7.43 -29.73
C ASP A 30 49.52 8.27 -31.01
N ASP A 31 49.68 9.60 -30.91
CA ASP A 31 49.78 10.51 -32.06
C ASP A 31 51.04 10.29 -32.90
N VAL A 32 52.05 9.61 -32.34
CA VAL A 32 53.29 9.26 -33.05
C VAL A 32 53.21 7.92 -33.79
N LEU A 33 52.07 7.22 -33.76
CA LEU A 33 51.87 5.97 -34.52
C LEU A 33 51.21 6.24 -35.88
N CYS A 34 51.64 5.51 -36.91
CA CYS A 34 50.89 5.43 -38.17
C CYS A 34 49.51 4.78 -37.94
N ASP A 35 48.56 4.99 -38.85
CA ASP A 35 47.19 4.48 -38.70
C ASP A 35 47.16 2.95 -38.51
N SER A 36 47.98 2.20 -39.26
CA SER A 36 48.07 0.74 -39.11
C SER A 36 48.46 0.32 -37.70
N CYS A 37 49.52 0.89 -37.14
CA CYS A 37 50.00 0.55 -35.81
C CYS A 37 49.12 1.07 -34.68
N TYR A 38 48.33 2.12 -34.95
CA TYR A 38 47.33 2.62 -34.02
C TYR A 38 46.12 1.69 -33.96
N PHE A 39 45.59 1.31 -35.13
CA PHE A 39 44.41 0.45 -35.21
C PHE A 39 44.66 -1.01 -34.82
N GLU A 40 45.92 -1.47 -34.77
CA GLU A 40 46.26 -2.81 -34.26
C GLU A 40 45.84 -3.03 -32.80
N ASP A 41 45.90 -1.99 -31.97
CA ASP A 41 45.57 -2.07 -30.53
C ASP A 41 44.41 -1.14 -30.16
N PHE A 42 43.63 -0.68 -31.14
CA PHE A 42 42.51 0.25 -30.93
C PHE A 42 41.19 -0.51 -30.86
N ASP A 43 40.52 -0.42 -29.71
CA ASP A 43 39.15 -0.86 -29.52
C ASP A 43 38.21 0.35 -29.60
N LEU A 44 37.22 0.31 -30.50
CA LEU A 44 36.24 1.41 -30.62
C LEU A 44 35.26 1.39 -29.44
N VAL A 45 34.98 0.20 -28.92
CA VAL A 45 33.96 -0.07 -27.92
C VAL A 45 34.58 -0.72 -26.70
N ASP A 46 34.19 -0.26 -25.52
CA ASP A 46 34.41 -0.96 -24.26
C ASP A 46 33.09 -1.60 -23.83
N ALA A 47 33.05 -2.92 -23.76
CA ALA A 47 31.83 -3.67 -23.48
C ALA A 47 32.10 -4.76 -22.43
N PRO A 48 31.15 -5.00 -21.49
CA PRO A 48 31.31 -6.06 -20.51
C PRO A 48 31.22 -7.46 -21.16
N ASP A 49 31.96 -8.42 -20.61
CA ASP A 49 31.90 -9.83 -21.04
C ASP A 49 30.52 -10.47 -20.80
N GLU A 50 29.80 -10.04 -19.75
CA GLU A 50 28.45 -10.48 -19.41
C GLU A 50 27.76 -9.39 -18.57
N VAL A 51 26.44 -9.24 -18.76
CA VAL A 51 25.59 -8.45 -17.87
C VAL A 51 24.60 -9.37 -17.15
N GLN A 52 24.58 -9.34 -15.82
CA GLN A 52 23.62 -10.10 -15.03
C GLN A 52 22.53 -9.18 -14.46
N VAL A 53 21.28 -9.45 -14.85
CA VAL A 53 20.09 -8.76 -14.32
C VAL A 53 19.48 -9.61 -13.21
N ARG A 54 19.53 -9.11 -11.97
CA ARG A 54 18.93 -9.80 -10.82
C ARG A 54 17.49 -9.38 -10.61
N VAL A 55 16.58 -10.35 -10.61
CA VAL A 55 15.13 -10.16 -10.53
C VAL A 55 14.54 -10.95 -9.37
N CYS A 56 13.61 -10.35 -8.65
CA CYS A 56 12.91 -11.06 -7.59
C CYS A 56 11.88 -12.02 -8.18
N ALA A 57 12.00 -13.32 -7.88
CA ALA A 57 11.07 -14.34 -8.36
C ALA A 57 9.61 -14.14 -7.88
N GLN A 58 9.41 -13.40 -6.79
CA GLN A 58 8.10 -13.24 -6.14
C GLN A 58 7.36 -11.96 -6.56
N CYS A 59 8.08 -10.83 -6.68
CA CYS A 59 7.47 -9.52 -6.99
C CYS A 59 7.97 -8.89 -8.29
N GLY A 60 8.92 -9.52 -9.00
CA GLY A 60 9.47 -8.98 -10.26
C GLY A 60 10.39 -7.77 -10.11
N ALA A 61 10.64 -7.29 -8.88
CA ALA A 61 11.55 -6.17 -8.65
C ALA A 61 12.98 -6.49 -9.09
N ILE A 62 13.73 -5.46 -9.50
CA ILE A 62 15.06 -5.61 -10.07
C ILE A 62 16.11 -4.96 -9.17
N HIS A 63 17.27 -5.61 -9.04
CA HIS A 63 18.36 -5.09 -8.23
C HIS A 63 19.23 -4.11 -9.01
N ARG A 64 19.16 -2.82 -8.69
CA ARG A 64 19.99 -1.75 -9.26
C ARG A 64 20.90 -1.15 -8.19
N GLY A 65 22.22 -1.18 -8.44
CA GLY A 65 23.22 -0.72 -7.48
C GLY A 65 23.15 -1.51 -6.17
N ASN A 66 22.75 -0.85 -5.08
CA ASN A 66 22.59 -1.45 -3.75
C ASN A 66 21.13 -1.57 -3.29
N ARG A 67 20.16 -1.44 -4.22
CA ARG A 67 18.73 -1.46 -3.87
C ARG A 67 17.90 -2.24 -4.88
N TRP A 68 16.76 -2.75 -4.42
CA TRP A 68 15.76 -3.37 -5.27
C TRP A 68 14.69 -2.34 -5.65
N VAL A 69 14.29 -2.29 -6.92
CA VAL A 69 13.36 -1.30 -7.47
C VAL A 69 12.21 -2.01 -8.18
N ASP A 70 10.97 -1.57 -7.95
CA ASP A 70 9.81 -2.06 -8.69
C ASP A 70 9.78 -1.42 -10.08
N VAL A 71 9.71 -2.25 -11.12
CA VAL A 71 9.77 -1.83 -12.53
C VAL A 71 8.40 -1.91 -13.23
N GLY A 72 7.36 -2.33 -12.50
CA GLY A 72 6.00 -2.47 -13.03
C GLY A 72 5.91 -3.48 -14.16
N ALA A 73 5.16 -3.14 -15.22
CA ALA A 73 4.91 -3.99 -16.38
C ALA A 73 6.01 -3.93 -17.48
N ARG A 74 7.22 -3.43 -17.16
CA ARG A 74 8.32 -3.43 -18.13
C ARG A 74 8.77 -4.86 -18.45
N ASP A 75 9.04 -5.12 -19.72
CA ASP A 75 9.63 -6.39 -20.15
C ASP A 75 11.08 -6.48 -19.61
N TYR A 76 11.48 -7.65 -19.12
CA TYR A 76 12.87 -7.87 -18.69
C TYR A 76 13.87 -7.63 -19.82
N THR A 77 13.44 -7.81 -21.07
CA THR A 77 14.22 -7.46 -22.27
C THR A 77 14.51 -5.96 -22.33
N ASP A 78 13.51 -5.11 -22.05
CA ASP A 78 13.70 -3.65 -22.05
C ASP A 78 14.68 -3.22 -20.95
N ILE A 79 14.57 -3.85 -19.77
CA ILE A 79 15.52 -3.60 -18.68
C ILE A 79 16.92 -4.08 -19.06
N ALA A 80 17.04 -5.26 -19.69
CA ALA A 80 18.31 -5.78 -20.14
C ALA A 80 18.97 -4.85 -21.18
N ILE A 81 18.19 -4.29 -22.10
CA ILE A 81 18.68 -3.28 -23.06
C ILE A 81 19.19 -2.05 -22.31
N GLU A 82 18.45 -1.56 -21.31
CA GLU A 82 18.86 -0.40 -20.49
C GLU A 82 20.16 -0.67 -19.72
N GLU A 83 20.29 -1.81 -19.04
CA GLU A 83 21.48 -2.18 -18.27
C GLU A 83 22.71 -2.38 -19.18
N VAL A 84 22.54 -3.00 -20.35
CA VAL A 84 23.62 -3.14 -21.35
C VAL A 84 23.99 -1.78 -21.92
N SER A 85 23.02 -0.96 -22.33
CA SER A 85 23.27 0.39 -22.84
C SER A 85 24.05 1.27 -21.85
N ASN A 86 23.76 1.14 -20.55
CA ASN A 86 24.46 1.90 -19.50
C ASN A 86 25.88 1.39 -19.19
N SER A 87 26.22 0.18 -19.62
CA SER A 87 27.54 -0.44 -19.38
C SER A 87 28.45 -0.39 -20.61
N LEU A 88 27.94 0.01 -21.78
CA LEU A 88 28.72 0.22 -22.99
C LEU A 88 29.47 1.56 -22.95
N GLY A 89 30.74 1.53 -23.30
CA GLY A 89 31.60 2.70 -23.50
C GLY A 89 32.01 2.82 -24.96
N VAL A 90 32.22 4.05 -25.41
CA VAL A 90 32.82 4.34 -26.73
C VAL A 90 34.11 5.11 -26.52
N HIS A 91 35.13 4.79 -27.32
CA HIS A 91 36.43 5.43 -27.25
C HIS A 91 36.32 6.97 -27.45
N LEU A 92 37.02 7.74 -26.60
CA LEU A 92 36.93 9.21 -26.57
C LEU A 92 37.33 9.89 -27.90
N ASN A 93 38.27 9.29 -28.62
CA ASN A 93 38.78 9.81 -29.91
C ASN A 93 37.87 9.50 -31.11
N ALA A 94 36.71 8.86 -30.91
CA ALA A 94 35.76 8.60 -31.97
C ALA A 94 34.82 9.79 -32.19
N GLU A 95 34.75 10.27 -33.42
CA GLU A 95 33.84 11.31 -33.89
C GLU A 95 32.66 10.68 -34.64
N GLU A 96 31.56 11.42 -34.81
CA GLU A 96 30.37 10.98 -35.56
C GLU A 96 29.79 9.62 -35.13
N VAL A 97 29.89 9.30 -33.83
CA VAL A 97 29.50 8.00 -33.29
C VAL A 97 28.00 7.74 -33.46
N ARG A 98 27.65 6.55 -33.97
CA ARG A 98 26.29 5.99 -33.94
C ARG A 98 26.35 4.58 -33.40
N TRP A 99 25.37 4.23 -32.57
CA TRP A 99 25.26 2.89 -32.03
C TRP A 99 23.81 2.44 -31.86
N GLY A 100 23.61 1.14 -31.73
CA GLY A 100 22.32 0.51 -31.46
C GLY A 100 22.50 -0.86 -30.80
N VAL A 101 21.48 -1.29 -30.06
CA VAL A 101 21.44 -2.59 -29.38
C VAL A 101 20.19 -3.34 -29.81
N GLU A 102 20.38 -4.55 -30.31
CA GLU A 102 19.30 -5.45 -30.75
C GLU A 102 19.30 -6.72 -29.88
N PRO A 103 18.19 -7.03 -29.18
CA PRO A 103 18.08 -8.23 -28.36
C PRO A 103 17.76 -9.48 -29.21
N GLU A 104 18.43 -10.59 -28.89
CA GLU A 104 18.09 -11.94 -29.34
C GLU A 104 17.75 -12.80 -28.11
N GLN A 105 16.46 -13.08 -27.91
CA GLN A 105 16.00 -13.97 -26.83
C GLN A 105 16.39 -15.42 -27.13
N ILE A 106 17.21 -16.02 -26.28
CA ILE A 106 17.62 -17.43 -26.43
C ILE A 106 16.66 -18.35 -25.67
N ASP A 107 16.36 -18.01 -24.42
CA ASP A 107 15.39 -18.68 -23.56
C ASP A 107 14.87 -17.72 -22.49
N GLU A 108 14.03 -18.16 -21.56
CA GLU A 108 13.39 -17.30 -20.54
C GLU A 108 14.35 -16.50 -19.64
N ASN A 109 15.61 -16.90 -19.52
CA ASN A 109 16.59 -16.23 -18.65
C ASN A 109 17.85 -15.76 -19.39
N ASN A 110 18.03 -16.09 -20.67
CA ASN A 110 19.22 -15.73 -21.44
C ASN A 110 18.86 -14.90 -22.67
N ILE A 111 19.48 -13.73 -22.78
CA ILE A 111 19.36 -12.81 -23.91
C ILE A 111 20.76 -12.55 -24.45
N LYS A 112 20.93 -12.48 -25.77
CA LYS A 112 22.14 -11.95 -26.38
C LYS A 112 21.87 -10.56 -26.91
N MET A 113 22.69 -9.59 -26.53
CA MET A 113 22.60 -8.22 -27.04
C MET A 113 23.61 -8.01 -28.15
N HIS A 114 23.11 -7.83 -29.37
CA HIS A 114 23.93 -7.46 -30.52
C HIS A 114 24.10 -5.95 -30.52
N CYS A 115 25.30 -5.50 -30.18
CA CYS A 115 25.64 -4.08 -30.04
C CYS A 115 26.44 -3.66 -31.26
N HIS A 116 25.89 -2.76 -32.06
CA HIS A 116 26.52 -2.26 -33.28
C HIS A 116 27.00 -0.83 -33.05
N PHE A 117 28.25 -0.57 -33.39
CA PHE A 117 28.88 0.74 -33.27
C PHE A 117 29.51 1.15 -34.60
N SER A 118 29.42 2.44 -34.90
CA SER A 118 30.10 3.07 -36.02
C SER A 118 30.62 4.44 -35.60
N GLY A 119 31.75 4.84 -36.14
CA GLY A 119 32.36 6.14 -35.85
C GLY A 119 33.54 6.43 -36.77
N VAL A 120 34.06 7.64 -36.68
CA VAL A 120 35.25 8.07 -37.44
C VAL A 120 36.38 8.34 -36.46
N VAL A 121 37.50 7.65 -36.65
CA VAL A 121 38.72 7.84 -35.85
C VAL A 121 39.85 8.16 -36.81
N ARG A 122 40.56 9.27 -36.59
CA ARG A 122 41.66 9.72 -37.49
C ARG A 122 41.25 9.79 -38.97
N GLY A 123 40.01 10.20 -39.24
CA GLY A 123 39.45 10.28 -40.60
C GLY A 123 39.12 8.94 -41.25
N THR A 124 39.29 7.82 -40.54
CA THR A 124 38.95 6.48 -41.00
C THR A 124 37.61 6.04 -40.39
N PRO A 125 36.61 5.66 -41.22
CA PRO A 125 35.37 5.10 -40.71
C PRO A 125 35.62 3.69 -40.16
N LEU A 126 35.13 3.44 -38.95
CA LEU A 126 35.18 2.15 -38.28
C LEU A 126 33.78 1.67 -37.96
N GLU A 127 33.60 0.36 -38.04
CA GLU A 127 32.40 -0.34 -37.60
C GLU A 127 32.83 -1.51 -36.71
N GLU A 128 32.17 -1.66 -35.57
CA GLU A 128 32.43 -2.74 -34.63
C GLU A 128 31.09 -3.36 -34.20
N THR A 129 31.08 -4.67 -34.03
CA THR A 129 29.92 -5.41 -33.50
C THR A 129 30.36 -6.28 -32.35
N VAL A 130 29.75 -6.06 -31.19
CA VAL A 130 30.01 -6.82 -29.98
C VAL A 130 28.74 -7.54 -29.56
N VAL A 131 28.86 -8.78 -29.14
CA VAL A 131 27.75 -9.57 -28.59
C VAL A 131 27.92 -9.68 -27.09
N VAL A 132 27.03 -9.04 -26.35
CA VAL A 132 27.03 -9.08 -24.88
C VAL A 132 25.96 -10.07 -24.41
N PRO A 133 26.34 -11.20 -23.79
CA PRO A 133 25.38 -12.09 -23.17
C PRO A 133 24.78 -11.45 -21.91
N VAL A 134 23.48 -11.63 -21.73
CA VAL A 134 22.72 -11.17 -20.57
C VAL A 134 22.04 -12.36 -19.92
N SER A 135 22.27 -12.52 -18.61
CA SER A 135 21.61 -13.54 -17.79
C SER A 135 20.64 -12.92 -16.78
N ILE A 136 19.42 -13.45 -16.71
CA ILE A 136 18.40 -13.08 -15.74
C ILE A 136 18.51 -14.03 -14.54
N ALA A 137 19.09 -13.53 -13.46
CA ALA A 137 19.24 -14.28 -12.21
C ALA A 137 18.02 -14.06 -11.31
N ARG A 138 17.26 -15.13 -11.05
CA ARG A 138 16.10 -15.08 -10.15
C ARG A 138 16.51 -15.28 -8.70
N GLU A 139 16.24 -14.28 -7.87
CA GLU A 139 16.55 -14.26 -6.44
C GLU A 139 15.33 -13.84 -5.62
N THR A 140 15.47 -13.77 -4.29
CA THR A 140 14.44 -13.23 -3.40
C THR A 140 14.89 -11.87 -2.88
N CYS A 141 14.10 -10.83 -3.13
CA CYS A 141 14.41 -9.50 -2.60
C CYS A 141 14.20 -9.43 -1.08
N GLN A 142 14.78 -8.41 -0.46
CA GLN A 142 14.69 -8.23 1.00
C GLN A 142 13.24 -8.14 1.51
N ARG A 143 12.35 -7.49 0.76
CA ARG A 143 10.91 -7.38 1.08
C ARG A 143 10.24 -8.76 1.12
N CYS A 144 10.31 -9.50 0.01
CA CYS A 144 9.70 -10.83 -0.09
C CYS A 144 10.32 -11.83 0.90
N GLY A 145 11.62 -11.72 1.17
CA GLY A 145 12.28 -12.49 2.21
C GLY A 145 11.75 -12.19 3.61
N ARG A 146 11.49 -10.91 3.94
CA ARG A 146 10.87 -10.50 5.21
C ARG A 146 9.44 -11.03 5.35
N ILE A 147 8.63 -10.92 4.29
CA ILE A 147 7.26 -11.45 4.27
C ILE A 147 7.28 -12.96 4.52
N ALA A 148 8.04 -13.71 3.73
CA ALA A 148 8.14 -15.17 3.85
C ALA A 148 8.72 -15.62 5.21
N GLY A 149 9.62 -14.82 5.78
CA GLY A 149 10.17 -15.04 7.11
C GLY A 149 9.24 -14.68 8.27
N GLY A 150 8.03 -14.18 8.00
CA GLY A 150 7.10 -13.78 9.04
C GLY A 150 7.55 -12.53 9.81
N TYR A 151 8.41 -11.70 9.22
CA TYR A 151 8.90 -10.47 9.85
C TYR A 151 7.74 -9.47 10.03
N PHE A 152 7.68 -8.82 11.19
CA PHE A 152 6.81 -7.67 11.42
C PHE A 152 7.38 -6.79 12.53
N ALA A 153 7.15 -5.49 12.41
CA ALA A 153 7.49 -4.51 13.43
C ALA A 153 6.28 -4.13 14.26
N SER A 154 5.06 -4.18 13.73
CA SER A 154 3.85 -3.87 14.50
C SER A 154 2.75 -4.90 14.34
N LEU A 155 1.93 -5.00 15.38
CA LEU A 155 0.74 -5.84 15.42
C LEU A 155 -0.46 -4.94 15.72
N VAL A 156 -1.42 -4.87 14.80
CA VAL A 156 -2.70 -4.19 15.05
C VAL A 156 -3.72 -5.24 15.46
N GLN A 157 -4.31 -5.09 16.63
CA GLN A 157 -5.35 -5.97 17.15
C GLN A 157 -6.66 -5.20 17.21
N VAL A 158 -7.69 -5.70 16.57
CA VAL A 158 -9.03 -5.10 16.61
C VAL A 158 -9.86 -5.84 17.64
N ARG A 159 -10.30 -5.13 18.67
CA ARG A 159 -11.12 -5.63 19.78
C ARG A 159 -12.32 -4.71 19.95
N ALA A 160 -13.35 -5.12 20.67
CA ALA A 160 -14.44 -4.24 21.07
C ALA A 160 -14.51 -4.17 22.60
N ASP A 161 -15.09 -3.10 23.12
CA ASP A 161 -15.33 -2.97 24.56
C ASP A 161 -16.59 -3.73 24.98
N ASP A 162 -16.44 -4.65 25.94
CA ASP A 162 -17.53 -5.47 26.52
C ASP A 162 -18.38 -6.27 25.50
N ARG A 163 -17.87 -6.46 24.29
CA ARG A 163 -18.43 -7.32 23.24
C ARG A 163 -17.33 -7.82 22.31
N THR A 164 -17.73 -8.66 21.36
CA THR A 164 -16.88 -9.06 20.23
C THR A 164 -17.17 -8.15 19.03
N PRO A 165 -16.15 -7.74 18.25
CA PRO A 165 -16.40 -7.08 16.97
C PRO A 165 -17.32 -7.90 16.07
N THR A 166 -18.22 -7.26 15.35
CA THR A 166 -19.05 -7.94 14.35
C THR A 166 -18.19 -8.44 13.19
N THR A 167 -18.75 -9.34 12.37
CA THR A 167 -18.02 -9.84 11.18
C THR A 167 -17.71 -8.68 10.22
N ASP A 168 -18.66 -7.76 10.03
CA ASP A 168 -18.50 -6.62 9.13
C ASP A 168 -17.49 -5.60 9.66
N GLU A 169 -17.48 -5.34 10.98
CA GLU A 169 -16.44 -4.52 11.61
C GLU A 169 -15.05 -5.15 11.43
N ALA A 170 -14.94 -6.47 11.61
CA ALA A 170 -13.69 -7.19 11.47
C ALA A 170 -13.16 -7.15 10.03
N GLU A 171 -13.99 -7.45 9.02
CA GLU A 171 -13.57 -7.41 7.62
C GLU A 171 -13.29 -5.98 7.15
N THR A 172 -14.14 -5.00 7.50
CA THR A 172 -13.89 -3.59 7.18
C THR A 172 -12.58 -3.09 7.79
N ALA A 173 -12.23 -3.52 9.00
CA ALA A 173 -10.94 -3.15 9.60
C ALA A 173 -9.73 -3.77 8.86
N ILE A 174 -9.88 -4.97 8.31
CA ILE A 174 -8.87 -5.59 7.44
C ILE A 174 -8.76 -4.80 6.13
N GLU A 175 -9.89 -4.45 5.50
CA GLU A 175 -9.91 -3.67 4.27
C GLU A 175 -9.27 -2.29 4.44
N ILE A 176 -9.49 -1.62 5.58
CA ILE A 176 -8.81 -0.37 5.94
C ILE A 176 -7.31 -0.58 5.97
N ALA A 177 -6.84 -1.66 6.60
CA ALA A 177 -5.42 -1.96 6.68
C ALA A 177 -4.82 -2.24 5.29
N GLU A 178 -5.46 -3.09 4.49
CA GLU A 178 -5.02 -3.45 3.15
C GLU A 178 -4.96 -2.21 2.24
N SER A 179 -6.02 -1.40 2.23
CA SER A 179 -6.11 -0.17 1.43
C SER A 179 -5.04 0.85 1.84
N TYR A 180 -4.84 1.04 3.14
CA TYR A 180 -3.85 1.99 3.66
C TYR A 180 -2.41 1.59 3.32
N ILE A 181 -2.12 0.29 3.33
CA ILE A 181 -0.79 -0.23 2.99
C ILE A 181 -0.56 -0.19 1.48
N ALA A 182 -1.57 -0.57 0.68
CA ALA A 182 -1.50 -0.50 -0.78
C ALA A 182 -1.24 0.94 -1.26
N GLU A 183 -1.90 1.94 -0.67
CA GLU A 183 -1.68 3.35 -1.03
C GLU A 183 -0.22 3.79 -0.79
N ARG A 184 0.45 3.23 0.23
CA ARG A 184 1.88 3.50 0.48
C ARG A 184 2.80 2.77 -0.48
N GLU A 185 2.47 1.53 -0.79
CA GLU A 185 3.20 0.76 -1.80
C GLU A 185 3.16 1.47 -3.16
N ASP A 186 2.00 1.96 -3.58
CA ASP A 186 1.80 2.71 -4.83
C ASP A 186 2.62 4.02 -4.86
N LYS A 187 2.85 4.63 -3.71
CA LYS A 187 3.72 5.81 -3.55
C LYS A 187 5.23 5.47 -3.57
N GLY A 188 5.57 4.18 -3.74
CA GLY A 188 6.94 3.68 -3.85
C GLY A 188 7.57 3.23 -2.53
N ASP A 189 6.79 3.14 -1.43
CA ASP A 189 7.29 2.57 -0.18
C ASP A 189 7.30 1.04 -0.25
N ARG A 190 8.43 0.47 -0.67
CA ARG A 190 8.60 -0.99 -0.78
C ARG A 190 8.56 -1.71 0.55
N ASP A 191 8.80 -1.00 1.65
CA ASP A 191 8.66 -1.58 2.97
C ASP A 191 7.20 -1.61 3.43
N ALA A 192 6.24 -1.04 2.68
CA ALA A 192 4.82 -1.18 2.93
C ALA A 192 4.32 -2.58 2.56
N PHE A 193 4.05 -3.40 3.58
CA PHE A 193 3.42 -4.70 3.40
C PHE A 193 2.76 -5.19 4.69
N ILE A 194 1.70 -5.97 4.52
CA ILE A 194 1.11 -6.80 5.56
C ILE A 194 1.77 -8.18 5.45
N THR A 195 2.32 -8.65 6.56
CA THR A 195 2.96 -9.96 6.62
C THR A 195 1.93 -11.07 6.76
N GLU A 196 0.89 -10.81 7.57
CA GLU A 196 -0.11 -11.82 7.91
C GLU A 196 -1.36 -11.16 8.49
N VAL A 197 -2.53 -11.67 8.12
CA VAL A 197 -3.82 -11.33 8.72
C VAL A 197 -4.39 -12.58 9.38
N ASN A 198 -4.54 -12.54 10.69
CA ASN A 198 -5.11 -13.62 11.48
C ASN A 198 -6.50 -13.23 11.97
N ARG A 199 -7.54 -13.86 11.40
CA ARG A 199 -8.92 -13.74 11.88
C ARG A 199 -9.10 -14.61 13.11
N THR A 200 -9.53 -14.02 14.22
CA THR A 200 -9.79 -14.75 15.46
C THR A 200 -11.20 -14.45 15.96
N PRO A 201 -11.79 -15.31 16.81
CA PRO A 201 -13.12 -15.07 17.37
C PRO A 201 -13.22 -13.75 18.15
N ASP A 202 -12.11 -13.24 18.70
CA ASP A 202 -12.08 -11.98 19.46
C ASP A 202 -11.80 -10.75 18.56
N GLY A 203 -11.69 -10.96 17.24
CA GLY A 203 -11.35 -9.94 16.24
C GLY A 203 -10.00 -10.17 15.56
N PRO A 204 -9.70 -9.46 14.46
CA PRO A 204 -8.50 -9.69 13.66
C PRO A 204 -7.22 -9.21 14.33
N ASN A 205 -6.10 -9.84 13.93
CA ASN A 205 -4.73 -9.52 14.29
C ASN A 205 -3.93 -9.32 12.99
N ILE A 206 -3.40 -8.13 12.76
CA ILE A 206 -2.77 -7.72 11.50
C ILE A 206 -1.29 -7.43 11.75
N LYS A 207 -0.39 -8.23 11.18
CA LYS A 207 1.06 -8.05 11.30
C LYS A 207 1.56 -7.15 10.18
N ILE A 208 2.19 -6.04 10.55
CA ILE A 208 2.60 -4.99 9.63
C ILE A 208 4.11 -4.74 9.72
N SER A 209 4.72 -4.42 8.59
CA SER A 209 6.16 -4.27 8.41
C SER A 209 6.82 -3.14 9.20
N THR A 210 6.11 -2.05 9.53
CA THR A 210 6.66 -0.93 10.32
C THR A 210 5.72 -0.44 11.43
N ASN A 211 6.28 0.20 12.46
CA ASN A 211 5.49 0.80 13.55
C ASN A 211 4.66 2.00 13.10
N GLN A 212 5.19 2.82 12.17
CA GLN A 212 4.48 3.95 11.61
C GLN A 212 3.22 3.51 10.85
N MET A 213 3.32 2.43 10.07
CA MET A 213 2.17 1.87 9.38
C MET A 213 1.15 1.27 10.34
N GLY A 214 1.58 0.54 11.37
CA GLY A 214 0.68 0.02 12.41
C GLY A 214 -0.12 1.10 13.13
N SER A 215 0.56 2.18 13.58
CA SER A 215 -0.10 3.34 14.18
C SER A 215 -1.08 4.01 13.21
N GLY A 216 -0.69 4.12 11.94
CA GLY A 216 -1.53 4.67 10.88
C GLY A 216 -2.83 3.89 10.67
N VAL A 217 -2.73 2.56 10.56
CA VAL A 217 -3.90 1.67 10.42
C VAL A 217 -4.80 1.76 11.65
N ALA A 218 -4.23 1.70 12.86
CA ALA A 218 -5.02 1.80 14.09
C ALA A 218 -5.81 3.12 14.17
N LYS A 219 -5.20 4.24 13.74
CA LYS A 219 -5.86 5.55 13.66
C LYS A 219 -7.01 5.56 12.66
N GLN A 220 -6.83 4.98 11.47
CA GLN A 220 -7.88 4.88 10.47
C GLN A 220 -9.07 4.02 10.96
N ILE A 221 -8.78 2.91 11.67
CA ILE A 221 -9.81 2.07 12.28
C ILE A 221 -10.61 2.89 13.32
N ARG A 222 -9.92 3.61 14.21
CA ARG A 222 -10.59 4.50 15.18
C ARG A 222 -11.38 5.62 14.50
N GLU A 223 -10.86 6.22 13.44
CA GLU A 223 -11.59 7.25 12.69
C GLU A 223 -12.88 6.69 12.05
N ARG A 224 -12.86 5.43 11.60
CA ARG A 224 -14.02 4.76 11.02
C ARG A 224 -15.08 4.40 12.06
N PHE A 225 -14.67 3.83 13.19
CA PHE A 225 -15.60 3.20 14.15
C PHE A 225 -15.76 3.96 15.47
N GLY A 226 -14.85 4.89 15.79
CA GLY A 226 -14.70 5.46 17.12
C GLY A 226 -13.83 4.58 18.03
N GLY A 227 -13.98 4.77 19.35
CA GLY A 227 -13.29 3.98 20.37
C GLY A 227 -11.88 4.45 20.69
N THR A 228 -11.05 3.56 21.23
CA THR A 228 -9.71 3.91 21.76
C THR A 228 -8.58 3.13 21.09
N ILE A 229 -7.36 3.64 21.22
CA ILE A 229 -6.14 2.95 20.79
C ILE A 229 -5.19 2.86 21.98
N GLU A 230 -4.78 1.64 22.33
CA GLU A 230 -3.75 1.38 23.32
C GLU A 230 -2.45 0.95 22.62
N GLU A 231 -1.29 1.41 23.10
CA GLU A 231 0.02 1.06 22.52
C GLU A 231 0.87 0.29 23.54
N HIS A 232 1.37 -0.88 23.13
CA HIS A 232 2.21 -1.75 23.95
C HIS A 232 3.55 -2.03 23.24
N PRO A 233 4.59 -1.20 23.45
CA PRO A 233 5.92 -1.43 22.91
C PRO A 233 6.65 -2.57 23.64
N THR A 234 7.31 -3.44 22.87
CA THR A 234 8.13 -4.55 23.37
C THR A 234 9.52 -4.49 22.74
N LEU A 235 10.56 -4.42 23.56
CA LEU A 235 11.95 -4.47 23.09
C LEU A 235 12.24 -5.89 22.57
N VAL A 236 12.65 -6.00 21.30
CA VAL A 236 12.95 -7.29 20.66
C VAL A 236 14.44 -7.56 20.68
N THR A 237 15.23 -6.58 20.26
CA THR A 237 16.69 -6.69 20.16
C THR A 237 17.32 -5.31 20.19
N GLU A 238 18.63 -5.27 20.31
CA GLU A 238 19.47 -4.11 19.99
C GLU A 238 20.14 -4.37 18.63
N ASP A 239 20.30 -3.36 17.79
CA ASP A 239 21.02 -3.48 16.52
C ASP A 239 22.54 -3.40 16.73
N GLY A 240 23.31 -3.59 15.66
CA GLY A 240 24.78 -3.59 15.72
C GLY A 240 25.41 -2.25 16.14
N ASP A 241 24.63 -1.17 16.10
CA ASP A 241 25.02 0.19 16.47
C ASP A 241 24.52 0.56 17.88
N GLY A 242 23.86 -0.35 18.59
CA GLY A 242 23.34 -0.13 19.94
C GLY A 242 21.93 0.47 19.98
N ASN A 243 21.21 0.56 18.86
CA ASN A 243 19.85 1.08 18.86
C ASN A 243 18.84 -0.02 19.21
N GLU A 244 17.94 0.30 20.13
CA GLU A 244 16.85 -0.57 20.54
C GLU A 244 15.81 -0.73 19.43
N VAL A 245 15.53 -1.98 19.04
CA VAL A 245 14.52 -2.34 18.05
C VAL A 245 13.26 -2.82 18.76
N TYR A 246 12.22 -1.99 18.69
CA TYR A 246 10.93 -2.25 19.31
C TYR A 246 9.91 -2.82 18.32
N ARG A 247 9.10 -3.74 18.83
CA ARG A 247 7.84 -4.17 18.22
C ARG A 247 6.68 -3.57 18.99
N VAL A 248 5.77 -2.87 18.32
CA VAL A 248 4.63 -2.22 18.99
C VAL A 248 3.34 -2.97 18.67
N THR A 249 2.59 -3.32 19.71
CA THR A 249 1.21 -3.80 19.54
C THR A 249 0.26 -2.63 19.73
N PHE A 250 -0.57 -2.36 18.72
CA PHE A 250 -1.64 -1.37 18.77
C PHE A 250 -2.96 -2.11 18.95
N VAL A 251 -3.66 -1.85 20.04
CA VAL A 251 -5.00 -2.41 20.28
C VAL A 251 -6.02 -1.34 19.95
N ALA A 252 -6.71 -1.49 18.82
CA ALA A 252 -7.86 -0.67 18.47
C ALA A 252 -9.09 -1.28 19.13
N ARG A 253 -9.64 -0.59 20.14
CA ARG A 253 -10.82 -1.02 20.90
C ARG A 253 -12.04 -0.26 20.40
N LEU A 254 -12.83 -0.93 19.57
CA LEU A 254 -14.11 -0.46 19.05
C LEU A 254 -15.10 -0.20 20.18
N PRO A 255 -16.02 0.77 20.01
CA PRO A 255 -16.98 1.11 21.03
C PRO A 255 -17.95 -0.03 21.34
N ARG A 256 -18.45 -0.05 22.58
CA ARG A 256 -19.47 -0.99 23.04
C ARG A 256 -20.75 -0.90 22.21
N TYR A 257 -21.20 0.32 21.93
CA TYR A 257 -22.40 0.58 21.14
C TYR A 257 -22.05 1.11 19.75
N THR A 258 -22.77 0.61 18.76
CA THR A 258 -22.64 0.86 17.33
C THR A 258 -23.91 1.47 16.76
N ALA A 259 -23.82 2.02 15.54
CA ALA A 259 -25.01 2.51 14.87
C ALA A 259 -25.99 1.34 14.65
N GLY A 260 -27.28 1.56 14.96
CA GLY A 260 -28.29 0.51 14.94
C GLY A 260 -28.61 -0.09 16.31
N ASP A 261 -27.74 0.08 17.31
CA ASP A 261 -28.04 -0.39 18.67
C ASP A 261 -29.11 0.50 19.33
N VAL A 262 -29.96 -0.11 20.15
CA VAL A 262 -30.93 0.59 21.01
C VAL A 262 -30.50 0.44 22.46
N ILE A 263 -30.33 1.57 23.13
CA ILE A 263 -29.85 1.63 24.51
C ILE A 263 -30.77 2.46 25.39
N ASP A 264 -30.81 2.17 26.69
CA ASP A 264 -31.40 3.06 27.70
C ASP A 264 -30.28 3.71 28.53
N PRO A 265 -30.07 5.03 28.40
CA PRO A 265 -29.12 5.77 29.25
C PRO A 265 -29.53 5.89 30.73
N GLU A 266 -30.70 5.39 31.11
CA GLU A 266 -31.28 5.47 32.47
C GLU A 266 -31.45 6.91 32.99
N ASP A 267 -31.56 7.89 32.10
CA ASP A 267 -31.75 9.31 32.43
C ASP A 267 -33.23 9.72 32.57
N GLY A 268 -34.15 8.81 32.26
CA GLY A 268 -35.60 8.97 32.44
C GLY A 268 -36.34 9.49 31.22
N ASP A 269 -35.65 9.84 30.13
CA ASP A 269 -36.27 10.32 28.89
C ASP A 269 -36.55 9.16 27.89
N GLY A 270 -36.14 7.94 28.25
CA GLY A 270 -36.41 6.70 27.52
C GLY A 270 -35.31 6.31 26.52
N PRO A 271 -35.52 5.20 25.78
CA PRO A 271 -34.46 4.62 24.96
C PRO A 271 -34.01 5.47 23.79
N VAL A 272 -32.77 5.24 23.37
CA VAL A 272 -32.07 5.92 22.29
C VAL A 272 -31.64 4.91 21.23
N LEU A 273 -31.99 5.16 19.97
CA LEU A 273 -31.37 4.50 18.83
C LEU A 273 -30.04 5.19 18.50
N VAL A 274 -28.95 4.45 18.60
CA VAL A 274 -27.60 4.93 18.32
C VAL A 274 -27.43 5.16 16.82
N ARG A 275 -26.98 6.36 16.44
CA ARG A 275 -26.66 6.75 15.06
C ARG A 275 -25.15 6.85 14.83
N SER A 276 -24.40 7.23 15.85
CA SER A 276 -22.94 7.35 15.77
C SER A 276 -22.30 7.25 17.14
N ASN A 277 -21.11 6.68 17.20
CA ASN A 277 -20.27 6.67 18.40
C ASN A 277 -18.82 7.09 18.08
N ARG A 278 -18.69 8.06 17.17
CA ARG A 278 -17.41 8.71 16.83
C ARG A 278 -17.30 10.00 17.63
N GLY A 279 -16.39 10.06 18.59
CA GLY A 279 -16.39 11.14 19.56
C GLY A 279 -17.41 10.90 20.66
N ARG A 280 -18.57 11.54 20.56
CA ARG A 280 -19.70 11.35 21.50
C ARG A 280 -20.72 10.40 20.93
N LEU A 281 -21.42 9.67 21.80
CA LEU A 281 -22.53 8.83 21.40
C LEU A 281 -23.70 9.74 21.01
N LYS A 282 -24.16 9.60 19.77
CA LYS A 282 -25.28 10.35 19.21
C LYS A 282 -26.37 9.40 18.78
N GLY A 283 -27.61 9.81 18.98
CA GLY A 283 -28.76 9.00 18.64
C GLY A 283 -30.04 9.80 18.60
N VAL A 284 -31.16 9.09 18.53
CA VAL A 284 -32.50 9.66 18.55
C VAL A 284 -33.33 8.96 19.62
N ARG A 285 -34.07 9.71 20.43
CA ARG A 285 -34.99 9.16 21.44
C ARG A 285 -36.15 8.45 20.75
N LEU A 286 -36.41 7.20 21.13
CA LEU A 286 -37.53 6.42 20.58
C LEU A 286 -38.89 6.81 21.15
N THR A 287 -38.90 7.57 22.26
CA THR A 287 -40.11 8.06 22.93
C THR A 287 -40.63 9.36 22.33
N SER A 288 -39.73 10.31 22.05
CA SER A 288 -40.08 11.66 21.54
C SER A 288 -39.62 11.92 20.10
N GLY A 289 -38.52 11.32 19.66
CA GLY A 289 -37.86 11.68 18.40
C GLY A 289 -36.78 12.77 18.54
N ASP A 290 -36.51 13.26 19.75
CA ASP A 290 -35.46 14.26 19.99
C ASP A 290 -34.05 13.69 19.76
N ASP A 291 -33.12 14.56 19.35
CA ASP A 291 -31.70 14.23 19.27
C ASP A 291 -31.13 13.94 20.67
N TYR A 292 -30.32 12.89 20.75
CA TYR A 292 -29.54 12.53 21.93
C TYR A 292 -28.04 12.71 21.64
N GLU A 293 -27.32 13.31 22.58
CA GLU A 293 -25.85 13.35 22.60
C GLU A 293 -25.37 13.10 24.02
N SER A 294 -24.49 12.11 24.19
CA SER A 294 -23.95 11.77 25.51
C SER A 294 -23.08 12.90 26.07
N GLU A 295 -23.11 13.07 27.39
CA GLU A 295 -22.18 13.99 28.08
C GLU A 295 -20.73 13.48 28.05
N PHE A 296 -20.55 12.17 27.91
CA PHE A 296 -19.26 11.48 27.85
C PHE A 296 -18.53 11.67 26.51
N GLU A 297 -17.22 11.88 26.58
CA GLU A 297 -16.32 12.04 25.43
C GLU A 297 -15.78 10.69 24.91
N GLU A 298 -15.01 10.76 23.82
CA GLU A 298 -14.52 9.58 23.11
C GLU A 298 -13.68 8.66 23.99
N GLY A 299 -14.09 7.40 24.11
CA GLY A 299 -13.40 6.38 24.89
C GLY A 299 -13.83 6.29 26.35
N GLU A 300 -14.79 7.10 26.79
CA GLU A 300 -15.52 6.86 28.03
C GLU A 300 -16.60 5.79 27.83
N ARG A 301 -16.94 5.08 28.91
CA ARG A 301 -17.92 4.01 28.90
C ARG A 301 -19.27 4.58 29.37
N PRO A 302 -20.17 5.02 28.47
CA PRO A 302 -21.51 5.41 28.88
C PRO A 302 -22.18 4.18 29.51
N ASP A 303 -22.56 4.30 30.78
CA ASP A 303 -23.38 3.30 31.45
C ASP A 303 -24.79 3.40 30.84
N ALA A 304 -25.15 2.42 30.01
CA ALA A 304 -26.48 2.29 29.42
C ALA A 304 -26.89 0.81 29.34
N GLU A 305 -28.16 0.50 29.55
CA GLU A 305 -28.71 -0.83 29.32
C GLU A 305 -28.85 -1.08 27.82
N HIS A 306 -28.28 -2.15 27.29
CA HIS A 306 -28.48 -2.54 25.88
C HIS A 306 -29.83 -3.25 25.73
N LEU A 307 -30.73 -2.69 24.92
CA LEU A 307 -32.09 -3.20 24.77
C LEU A 307 -32.28 -4.10 23.55
N GLY A 308 -31.42 -4.01 22.53
CA GLY A 308 -31.50 -4.74 21.25
C GLY A 308 -30.87 -3.93 20.12
N SER A 309 -30.95 -4.40 18.88
CA SER A 309 -30.57 -3.61 17.68
C SER A 309 -31.75 -3.45 16.72
N VAL A 310 -31.56 -2.67 15.66
CA VAL A 310 -32.51 -2.60 14.53
C VAL A 310 -32.71 -3.95 13.84
N ASP A 311 -31.77 -4.89 13.93
CA ASP A 311 -31.91 -6.24 13.38
C ASP A 311 -32.95 -7.09 14.14
N ASP A 312 -33.22 -6.72 15.41
CA ASP A 312 -34.25 -7.36 16.24
C ASP A 312 -35.65 -6.76 15.97
N ALA A 313 -35.78 -5.84 15.00
CA ALA A 313 -37.05 -5.20 14.67
C ALA A 313 -38.07 -6.20 14.10
N GLU A 314 -39.30 -6.11 14.58
CA GLU A 314 -40.44 -6.84 14.03
C GLU A 314 -41.47 -5.85 13.48
N GLU A 315 -41.94 -6.06 12.24
CA GLU A 315 -43.06 -5.29 11.72
C GLU A 315 -44.36 -5.60 12.47
N THR A 316 -45.11 -4.56 12.81
CA THR A 316 -46.44 -4.70 13.42
C THR A 316 -47.46 -3.73 12.84
N THR A 317 -48.74 -4.03 13.04
CA THR A 317 -49.86 -3.22 12.55
C THR A 317 -50.15 -2.05 13.49
N VAL A 318 -50.31 -0.86 12.91
CA VAL A 318 -50.84 0.33 13.58
C VAL A 318 -52.36 0.18 13.71
N VAL A 319 -52.87 0.25 14.94
CA VAL A 319 -54.31 0.12 15.23
C VAL A 319 -54.99 1.48 15.16
N THR A 320 -54.46 2.47 15.90
CA THR A 320 -54.99 3.83 15.93
C THR A 320 -53.94 4.80 16.45
N VAL A 321 -53.92 6.02 15.91
CA VAL A 321 -53.18 7.15 16.49
C VAL A 321 -54.09 7.80 17.54
N GLU A 322 -53.67 7.81 18.80
CA GLU A 322 -54.48 8.33 19.91
C GLU A 322 -54.39 9.86 19.98
N ASP A 323 -53.17 10.38 20.00
CA ASP A 323 -52.88 11.82 20.05
C ASP A 323 -51.46 12.14 19.52
N GLU A 324 -50.95 13.32 19.85
CA GLU A 324 -49.64 13.78 19.39
C GLU A 324 -48.45 13.06 20.07
N HIS A 325 -48.69 12.28 21.13
CA HIS A 325 -47.66 11.60 21.93
C HIS A 325 -47.90 10.09 22.07
N ALA A 326 -49.04 9.56 21.61
CA ALA A 326 -49.38 8.15 21.77
C ALA A 326 -49.98 7.51 20.51
N VAL A 327 -49.58 6.28 20.26
CA VAL A 327 -50.10 5.42 19.19
C VAL A 327 -50.36 4.02 19.71
N GLN A 328 -51.42 3.39 19.23
CA GLN A 328 -51.76 2.01 19.54
C GLN A 328 -51.29 1.10 18.41
N VAL A 329 -50.48 0.10 18.78
CA VAL A 329 -49.97 -0.94 17.87
C VAL A 329 -50.36 -2.32 18.39
N LEU A 330 -50.25 -3.35 17.55
CA LEU A 330 -50.34 -4.74 18.02
C LEU A 330 -48.98 -5.20 18.55
N ASP A 331 -48.95 -5.91 19.67
CA ASP A 331 -47.75 -6.65 20.08
C ASP A 331 -47.49 -7.77 19.05
N PRO A 332 -46.31 -7.83 18.40
CA PRO A 332 -46.07 -8.76 17.30
C PRO A 332 -46.07 -10.24 17.74
N VAL A 333 -45.91 -10.50 19.05
CA VAL A 333 -45.94 -11.85 19.63
C VAL A 333 -47.32 -12.20 20.21
N THR A 334 -47.94 -11.29 20.96
CA THR A 334 -49.20 -11.59 21.68
C THR A 334 -50.45 -11.15 20.91
N PHE A 335 -50.31 -10.33 19.88
CA PHE A 335 -51.41 -9.68 19.13
C PHE A 335 -52.36 -8.85 20.00
N GLU A 336 -51.92 -8.46 21.20
CA GLU A 336 -52.68 -7.56 22.06
C GLU A 336 -52.41 -6.11 21.65
N ALA A 337 -53.46 -5.29 21.64
CA ALA A 337 -53.32 -3.86 21.39
C ALA A 337 -52.60 -3.19 22.57
N LYS A 338 -51.50 -2.50 22.28
CA LYS A 338 -50.69 -1.75 23.24
C LYS A 338 -50.56 -0.31 22.79
N THR A 339 -50.79 0.61 23.72
CA THR A 339 -50.54 2.05 23.51
C THR A 339 -49.12 2.36 23.96
N ILE A 340 -48.33 2.94 23.07
CA ILE A 340 -46.92 3.26 23.24
C ILE A 340 -46.63 4.73 22.86
N PRO A 341 -45.48 5.29 23.29
CA PRO A 341 -45.06 6.62 22.86
C PRO A 341 -45.00 6.74 21.34
N ARG A 342 -45.44 7.90 20.84
CA ARG A 342 -45.41 8.26 19.43
C ARG A 342 -44.29 9.28 19.20
N PRO A 343 -43.14 8.87 18.64
CA PRO A 343 -42.06 9.79 18.33
C PRO A 343 -42.42 10.69 17.14
N ASP A 344 -41.80 11.86 17.05
CA ASP A 344 -42.10 12.87 16.02
C ASP A 344 -41.81 12.41 14.58
N TYR A 345 -40.93 11.43 14.40
CA TYR A 345 -40.62 10.85 13.09
C TYR A 345 -41.66 9.81 12.62
N PHE A 346 -42.62 9.41 13.46
CA PHE A 346 -43.64 8.42 13.09
C PHE A 346 -44.62 8.98 12.05
N ASP A 347 -44.79 8.26 10.94
CA ASP A 347 -45.81 8.57 9.94
C ASP A 347 -47.20 8.13 10.42
N THR A 348 -48.09 9.10 10.63
CA THR A 348 -49.47 8.85 11.09
C THR A 348 -50.35 8.10 10.09
N ASP A 349 -49.97 8.09 8.81
CA ASP A 349 -50.68 7.36 7.76
C ASP A 349 -50.14 5.93 7.57
N ALA A 350 -49.10 5.52 8.32
CA ALA A 350 -48.51 4.20 8.23
C ALA A 350 -49.47 3.10 8.72
N ALA A 351 -49.65 2.07 7.90
CA ALA A 351 -50.45 0.89 8.27
C ALA A 351 -49.65 -0.13 9.10
N MET A 352 -48.34 -0.19 8.87
CA MET A 352 -47.40 -1.05 9.58
C MET A 352 -46.16 -0.24 9.94
N VAL A 353 -45.51 -0.60 11.04
CA VAL A 353 -44.28 0.02 11.51
C VAL A 353 -43.35 -1.01 12.15
N PRO A 354 -42.02 -0.82 12.02
CA PRO A 354 -41.05 -1.63 12.72
C PRO A 354 -41.03 -1.26 14.21
N VAL A 355 -41.10 -2.27 15.07
CA VAL A 355 -40.98 -2.09 16.52
C VAL A 355 -39.90 -2.97 17.09
N LEU A 356 -39.13 -2.43 18.04
CA LEU A 356 -38.28 -3.22 18.91
C LEU A 356 -39.07 -3.61 20.15
N LYS A 357 -39.13 -4.91 20.44
CA LYS A 357 -39.74 -5.43 21.67
C LYS A 357 -38.69 -5.72 22.73
N ASN A 358 -38.71 -4.95 23.82
CA ASN A 358 -37.93 -5.28 25.02
C ASN A 358 -38.87 -5.71 26.14
N ARG A 359 -38.81 -6.99 26.53
CA ARG A 359 -39.69 -7.61 27.55
C ARG A 359 -41.19 -7.38 27.24
N SER A 360 -41.80 -6.39 27.88
CA SER A 360 -43.23 -6.05 27.72
C SER A 360 -43.46 -4.72 27.01
N GLU A 361 -42.40 -3.98 26.71
CA GLU A 361 -42.43 -2.65 26.09
C GLU A 361 -42.13 -2.75 24.59
N LEU A 362 -42.68 -1.81 23.82
CA LEU A 362 -42.47 -1.71 22.39
C LEU A 362 -42.03 -0.29 22.07
N TYR A 363 -41.04 -0.18 21.19
CA TYR A 363 -40.47 1.10 20.76
C TYR A 363 -40.49 1.15 19.23
N ILE A 364 -41.06 2.21 18.66
CA ILE A 364 -41.12 2.40 17.20
C ILE A 364 -39.74 2.81 16.71
N LEU A 365 -39.20 2.05 15.76
CA LEU A 365 -37.94 2.39 15.10
C LEU A 365 -38.21 3.27 13.87
N PRO A 366 -37.31 4.20 13.51
CA PRO A 366 -37.40 4.91 12.24
C PRO A 366 -37.25 3.95 11.06
N ASP A 367 -38.13 4.01 10.05
CA ASP A 367 -38.11 3.13 8.88
C ASP A 367 -36.74 3.13 8.17
N GLU A 368 -36.17 4.33 7.98
CA GLU A 368 -34.84 4.49 7.38
C GLU A 368 -33.72 3.76 8.14
N ALA A 369 -33.89 3.50 9.44
CA ALA A 369 -32.89 2.77 10.22
C ALA A 369 -32.93 1.27 9.95
N VAL A 370 -34.10 0.72 9.58
CA VAL A 370 -34.30 -0.71 9.34
C VAL A 370 -34.04 -1.05 7.88
N GLU A 371 -34.41 -0.17 6.94
CA GLU A 371 -34.18 -0.37 5.50
C GLU A 371 -32.69 -0.28 5.08
N ASN A 372 -31.83 0.34 5.90
CA ASN A 372 -30.40 0.50 5.58
C ASN A 372 -29.52 -0.69 5.99
N ASP A 373 -30.06 -1.67 6.73
CA ASP A 373 -29.36 -2.91 7.14
C ASP A 373 -29.73 -4.14 6.28
N GLU A 374 -30.62 -4.00 5.27
CA GLU A 374 -30.99 -5.07 4.31
C GLU A 374 -30.10 -5.20 3.06
#